data_AF-A0A7J9JNF6-F1
#
_entry.id   AF-A0A7J9JNF6-F1
#
_cell.length_a   1.000
_cell.length_b   1.000
_cell.length_c   1.000
_cell.angle_alpha   90.00
_cell.angle_beta   90.00
_cell.angle_gamma   90.00
#
_symmetry.space_group_name_H-M   'P 1'
#
loop_
_entity.id
_entity.type
_entity.pdbx_description
1 polymer ?
#
loop_
_entity_poly.entity_id
_entity_poly.type
_entity_poly.pdbx_seq_one_letter_code
_entity_poly.pdbx_strand_id
1 'polypeptide(L)'
;AAPVNIIVGSHVWVEDPALAWVDGEVFKISGEEVHVHTTNGKTAVANISKVFPKDTEAPPGGVDDMTKLSYLHEPGVLHNLAMRYELNEIYTYTGNILIAINPFQRLPHLYDTHMMEQYKGAGFGELSPHVFAVADVAYKAMMNEGKSNSILVSGESGAGKTETTKMLMRYLAYLGGRSGVEGRTVEQQVLESNPVLEAFGNAKTVRNNNSSRFGKFVEIQFDKNGRISGAAVRTYLLERSRVCQISNPERNYHCFYLLCAAPPEVREKFKLGDPKSFHYLNQSSCYALDGVDDAQEYLATIRAMDIVGISEEEQVSLLFQ
;
A
#
# COMPACT_ATOMS: atom_id res chain seq x y z
N ALA A 1 1.17 32.27 -1.92
CA ALA A 1 1.62 32.25 -3.31
C ALA A 1 1.28 33.61 -3.93
N ALA A 2 2.17 34.20 -4.72
CA ALA A 2 1.82 35.38 -5.52
C ALA A 2 0.67 35.02 -6.47
N PRO A 3 -0.28 35.93 -6.76
CA PRO A 3 -1.35 35.64 -7.70
C PRO A 3 -0.72 35.38 -9.07
N VAL A 4 -0.92 34.17 -9.60
CA VAL A 4 -0.44 33.82 -10.94
C VAL A 4 -1.32 34.57 -11.93
N ASN A 5 -0.71 35.41 -12.75
CA ASN A 5 -1.42 36.29 -13.66
C ASN A 5 -1.80 35.51 -14.93
N ILE A 6 -3.03 35.00 -14.98
CA ILE A 6 -3.55 34.29 -16.15
C ILE A 6 -3.93 35.32 -17.23
N ILE A 7 -3.31 35.20 -18.41
CA ILE A 7 -3.53 36.09 -19.55
C ILE A 7 -3.90 35.29 -20.81
N VAL A 8 -4.33 35.98 -21.87
CA VAL A 8 -4.49 35.36 -23.19
C VAL A 8 -3.14 34.79 -23.65
N GLY A 9 -3.14 33.53 -24.11
CA GLY A 9 -1.95 32.73 -24.43
C GLY A 9 -1.41 31.89 -23.27
N SER A 10 -1.91 32.07 -22.04
CA SER A 10 -1.51 31.22 -20.92
C SER A 10 -2.01 29.79 -21.12
N HIS A 11 -1.14 28.82 -20.81
CA HIS A 11 -1.53 27.41 -20.70
C HIS A 11 -2.08 27.14 -19.30
N VAL A 12 -3.25 26.53 -19.23
CA VAL A 12 -4.01 26.38 -17.99
C VAL A 12 -4.70 25.02 -17.91
N TRP A 13 -5.06 24.64 -16.68
CA TRP A 13 -5.95 23.54 -16.33
C TRP A 13 -7.34 24.08 -16.00
N VAL A 14 -8.37 23.39 -16.49
CA VAL A 14 -9.78 23.64 -16.20
C VAL A 14 -10.48 22.34 -15.81
N GLU A 15 -11.51 22.41 -14.97
CA GLU A 15 -12.28 21.24 -14.56
C GLU A 15 -12.98 20.59 -15.77
N ASP A 16 -12.91 19.26 -15.86
CA ASP A 16 -13.65 18.46 -16.83
C ASP A 16 -14.48 17.39 -16.09
N PRO A 17 -15.79 17.26 -16.38
CA PRO A 17 -16.65 16.30 -15.67
C PRO A 17 -16.25 14.82 -15.82
N ALA A 18 -15.51 14.47 -16.87
CA ALA A 18 -15.09 13.10 -17.14
C ALA A 18 -13.63 12.84 -16.74
N LEU A 19 -12.74 13.79 -16.99
CA LEU A 19 -11.30 13.65 -16.75
C LEU A 19 -10.82 14.25 -15.42
N ALA A 20 -11.74 14.87 -14.67
CA ALA A 20 -11.47 15.79 -13.54
C ALA A 20 -10.78 17.09 -13.98
N TRP A 21 -9.70 17.01 -14.76
CA TRP A 21 -8.95 18.16 -15.27
C TRP A 21 -8.58 17.97 -16.74
N VAL A 22 -8.63 19.05 -17.51
CA VAL A 22 -8.13 19.12 -18.89
C VAL A 22 -7.30 20.38 -19.07
N ASP A 23 -6.21 20.29 -19.83
CA ASP A 23 -5.39 21.45 -20.15
C ASP A 23 -5.84 22.14 -21.44
N GLY A 24 -5.41 23.39 -21.59
CA GLY A 24 -5.64 24.16 -22.80
C GLY A 24 -5.00 25.53 -22.77
N GLU A 25 -5.21 26.27 -23.85
CA GLU A 25 -4.70 27.63 -24.01
C GLU A 25 -5.84 28.64 -23.87
N VAL A 26 -5.62 29.69 -23.07
CA VAL A 26 -6.56 30.79 -22.91
C VAL A 26 -6.59 31.62 -24.19
N PHE A 27 -7.73 31.71 -24.88
CA PHE A 27 -7.85 32.53 -26.09
C PHE A 27 -8.66 33.81 -25.87
N LYS A 28 -9.43 33.90 -24.79
CA LYS A 28 -10.23 35.08 -24.46
C LYS A 28 -10.49 35.17 -22.96
N ILE A 29 -10.44 36.38 -22.43
CA ILE A 29 -10.85 36.70 -21.05
C ILE A 29 -11.95 37.78 -21.13
N SER A 30 -13.04 37.60 -20.40
CA SER A 30 -14.19 38.52 -20.36
C SER A 30 -14.66 38.73 -18.93
N GLY A 31 -14.14 39.80 -18.30
CA GLY A 31 -14.35 40.01 -16.87
C GLY A 31 -13.69 38.90 -16.06
N GLU A 32 -14.49 38.13 -15.33
CA GLU A 32 -14.01 36.97 -14.56
C GLU A 32 -14.08 35.64 -15.35
N GLU A 33 -14.62 35.64 -16.57
CA GLU A 33 -14.70 34.43 -17.39
C GLU A 33 -13.45 34.26 -18.24
N VAL A 34 -12.87 33.06 -18.16
CA VAL A 34 -11.73 32.63 -18.97
C VAL A 34 -12.24 31.59 -19.97
N HIS A 35 -12.02 31.86 -21.25
CA HIS A 35 -12.34 30.93 -22.34
C HIS A 35 -11.06 30.23 -22.79
N VAL A 36 -11.09 28.90 -22.80
CA VAL A 36 -9.94 28.03 -23.04
C VAL A 36 -10.21 27.11 -24.22
N HIS A 37 -9.27 27.03 -25.15
CA HIS A 37 -9.22 25.98 -26.16
C HIS A 37 -8.54 24.76 -25.54
N THR A 38 -9.32 23.74 -25.20
CA THR A 38 -8.82 22.56 -24.50
C THR A 38 -8.16 21.59 -25.46
N THR A 39 -7.20 20.80 -24.97
CA THR A 39 -6.46 19.80 -25.76
C THR A 39 -7.36 18.70 -26.33
N ASN A 40 -8.52 18.46 -25.71
CA ASN A 40 -9.55 17.56 -26.24
C ASN A 40 -10.42 18.17 -27.37
N GLY A 41 -10.07 19.36 -27.88
CA GLY A 41 -10.71 20.01 -29.02
C GLY A 41 -12.02 20.73 -28.70
N LYS A 42 -12.41 20.82 -27.42
CA LYS A 42 -13.59 21.57 -26.98
C LYS A 42 -13.22 23.00 -26.56
N THR A 43 -14.23 23.81 -26.35
CA THR A 43 -14.08 25.12 -25.70
C THR A 43 -14.63 25.01 -24.29
N ALA A 44 -13.81 25.33 -23.29
CA ALA A 44 -14.23 25.43 -21.91
C ALA A 44 -14.35 26.90 -21.50
N VAL A 45 -15.33 27.19 -20.66
CA VAL A 45 -15.51 28.52 -20.04
C VAL A 45 -15.58 28.31 -18.53
N ALA A 46 -14.67 28.95 -17.80
CA ALA A 46 -14.57 28.83 -16.35
C ALA A 46 -14.30 30.19 -15.73
N ASN A 47 -14.72 30.37 -14.48
CA ASN A 47 -14.34 31.55 -13.71
C ASN A 47 -12.83 31.51 -13.43
N ILE A 48 -12.14 32.65 -13.53
CA ILE A 48 -10.69 32.78 -13.35
C ILE A 48 -10.18 32.19 -12.02
N SER A 49 -11.01 32.22 -10.96
CA SER A 49 -10.69 31.63 -9.66
C SER A 49 -10.63 30.09 -9.65
N LYS A 50 -11.18 29.44 -10.68
CA LYS A 50 -11.19 27.98 -10.89
C LYS A 50 -10.25 27.52 -11.99
N VAL A 51 -9.45 28.42 -12.54
CA VAL A 51 -8.46 28.12 -13.58
C VAL A 51 -7.08 28.08 -12.93
N PHE A 52 -6.32 27.03 -13.22
CA PHE A 52 -4.99 26.85 -12.65
C PHE A 52 -3.93 26.92 -13.73
N PRO A 53 -2.77 27.57 -13.51
CA PRO A 53 -1.70 27.63 -14.50
C PRO A 53 -1.10 26.24 -14.76
N LYS A 54 -0.80 25.91 -16.02
CA LYS A 54 -0.06 24.70 -16.38
C LYS A 54 1.44 24.98 -16.36
N ASP A 55 2.21 24.06 -15.78
CA ASP A 55 3.67 24.11 -15.88
C ASP A 55 4.09 23.57 -17.26
N THR A 56 4.60 24.45 -18.12
CA THR A 56 5.05 24.10 -19.48
C THR A 56 6.52 23.70 -19.53
N GLU A 57 7.27 23.93 -18.45
CA GLU A 57 8.71 23.64 -18.36
C GLU A 57 8.99 22.28 -17.70
N ALA A 58 7.95 21.63 -17.15
CA ALA A 58 8.06 20.31 -16.55
C ALA A 58 8.54 19.27 -17.59
N PRO A 59 9.46 18.36 -17.21
CA PRO A 59 9.92 17.30 -18.11
C PRO A 59 8.76 16.40 -18.59
N PRO A 60 8.83 15.85 -19.82
CA PRO A 60 7.79 14.96 -20.33
C PRO A 60 7.52 13.71 -19.47
N GLY A 61 8.52 13.20 -18.75
CA GLY A 61 8.37 12.08 -17.83
C GLY A 61 7.91 12.46 -16.41
N GLY A 62 7.58 13.73 -16.19
CA GLY A 62 7.34 14.28 -14.86
C GLY A 62 8.63 14.50 -14.05
N VAL A 63 8.47 15.04 -12.85
CA VAL A 63 9.53 15.26 -11.86
C VAL A 63 9.50 14.20 -10.77
N ASP A 64 10.70 13.78 -10.36
CA ASP A 64 10.89 12.83 -9.25
C ASP A 64 10.42 13.38 -7.90
N ASP A 65 10.54 14.69 -7.69
CA ASP A 65 10.07 15.38 -6.48
C ASP A 65 9.16 16.52 -6.88
N MET A 66 7.90 16.45 -6.45
CA MET A 66 6.87 17.44 -6.78
C MET A 66 7.10 18.80 -6.13
N THR A 67 8.05 18.93 -5.20
CA THR A 67 8.50 20.25 -4.73
C THR A 67 9.19 21.08 -5.82
N LYS A 68 9.60 20.43 -6.93
CA LYS A 68 10.19 21.08 -8.11
C LYS A 68 9.15 21.64 -9.08
N LEU A 69 7.85 21.36 -8.90
CA LEU A 69 6.80 21.91 -9.74
C LEU A 69 6.68 23.42 -9.54
N SER A 70 6.50 24.17 -10.64
CA SER A 70 6.28 25.63 -10.57
C SER A 70 4.98 25.96 -9.84
N TYR A 71 3.97 25.09 -9.99
CA TYR A 71 2.64 25.23 -9.41
C TYR A 71 2.23 23.96 -8.68
N LEU A 72 2.16 24.04 -7.35
CA LEU A 72 1.72 22.94 -6.50
C LEU A 72 0.21 23.02 -6.22
N HIS A 73 -0.58 22.70 -7.24
CA HIS A 73 -2.04 22.57 -7.18
C HIS A 73 -2.47 21.17 -7.61
N GLU A 74 -3.75 20.85 -7.39
CA GLU A 74 -4.31 19.52 -7.66
C GLU A 74 -4.07 19.02 -9.11
N PRO A 75 -4.38 19.78 -10.18
CA PRO A 75 -4.15 19.28 -11.55
C PRO A 75 -2.68 19.03 -11.86
N GLY A 76 -1.76 19.86 -11.35
CA GLY A 76 -0.33 19.70 -11.55
C GLY A 76 0.22 18.44 -10.88
N VAL A 77 -0.21 18.19 -9.64
CA VAL A 77 0.13 16.96 -8.90
C VAL A 77 -0.41 15.72 -9.60
N LEU A 78 -1.69 15.72 -9.98
CA LEU A 78 -2.32 14.59 -10.66
C LEU A 78 -1.66 14.31 -12.01
N HIS A 79 -1.36 15.34 -12.79
CA HIS A 79 -0.67 15.19 -14.07
C HIS A 79 0.73 14.60 -13.90
N ASN A 80 1.52 15.09 -12.95
CA ASN A 80 2.87 14.55 -12.70
C ASN A 80 2.83 13.07 -12.32
N LEU A 81 1.92 12.70 -11.42
CA LEU A 81 1.74 11.31 -11.00
C LEU A 81 1.28 10.42 -12.17
N ALA A 82 0.38 10.91 -13.02
CA ALA A 82 -0.09 10.18 -14.20
C ALA A 82 1.04 9.94 -15.21
N MET A 83 1.80 10.98 -15.57
CA MET A 83 2.92 10.86 -16.52
C MET A 83 3.98 9.85 -16.05
N ARG A 84 4.32 9.88 -14.76
CA ARG A 84 5.26 8.92 -14.17
C ARG A 84 4.70 7.50 -14.17
N TYR A 85 3.43 7.36 -13.80
CA TYR A 85 2.75 6.07 -13.76
C TYR A 85 2.69 5.40 -15.15
N GLU A 86 2.46 6.17 -16.22
CA GLU A 86 2.49 5.69 -17.61
C GLU A 86 3.86 5.11 -18.02
N LEU A 87 4.94 5.59 -17.39
CA LEU A 87 6.30 5.09 -17.58
C LEU A 87 6.68 3.95 -16.61
N ASN A 88 5.73 3.45 -15.82
CA ASN A 88 5.93 2.51 -14.71
C ASN A 88 6.79 3.05 -13.55
N GLU A 89 6.95 4.36 -13.44
CA GLU A 89 7.61 5.03 -12.32
C GLU A 89 6.60 5.26 -11.18
N ILE A 90 6.40 4.22 -10.37
CA ILE A 90 5.33 4.19 -9.35
C ILE A 90 5.60 5.00 -8.09
N TYR A 91 6.84 5.43 -7.89
CA TYR A 91 7.29 6.16 -6.72
C TYR A 91 7.56 7.61 -7.07
N THR A 92 7.09 8.55 -6.26
CA THR A 92 7.32 9.99 -6.46
C THR A 92 7.50 10.67 -5.10
N TYR A 93 8.48 11.55 -4.96
CA TYR A 93 8.65 12.34 -3.74
C TYR A 93 7.73 13.56 -3.72
N THR A 94 7.38 13.96 -2.50
CA THR A 94 6.85 15.28 -2.18
C THR A 94 7.56 15.75 -0.91
N GLY A 95 8.74 16.35 -1.11
CA GLY A 95 9.69 16.62 -0.03
C GLY A 95 10.10 15.34 0.69
N ASN A 96 9.82 15.26 1.99
CA ASN A 96 10.21 14.10 2.82
C ASN A 96 9.20 12.93 2.76
N ILE A 97 8.12 13.06 2.00
CA ILE A 97 7.07 12.03 1.87
C ILE A 97 7.28 11.30 0.53
N LEU A 98 7.15 9.98 0.55
CA LEU A 98 7.11 9.17 -0.66
C LEU A 98 5.67 8.78 -0.99
N ILE A 99 5.23 9.13 -2.19
CA ILE A 99 3.97 8.66 -2.79
C ILE A 99 4.29 7.38 -3.56
N ALA A 100 3.49 6.34 -3.33
CA ALA A 100 3.55 5.07 -4.04
C ALA A 100 2.19 4.77 -4.67
N ILE A 101 2.15 4.59 -5.99
CA ILE A 101 0.92 4.25 -6.71
C ILE A 101 0.95 2.75 -7.03
N ASN A 102 -0.11 2.02 -6.67
CA ASN A 102 -0.19 0.59 -6.93
C ASN A 102 -0.26 0.32 -8.46
N PRO A 103 0.74 -0.37 -9.07
CA PRO A 103 0.76 -0.62 -10.51
C PRO A 103 -0.24 -1.69 -10.97
N PHE A 104 -0.83 -2.48 -10.05
CA PHE A 104 -1.62 -3.68 -10.38
C PHE A 104 -0.93 -4.70 -11.30
N GLN A 105 0.39 -4.61 -11.41
CA GLN A 105 1.25 -5.53 -12.14
C GLN A 105 2.57 -5.71 -11.41
N ARG A 106 3.32 -6.76 -11.79
CA ARG A 106 4.65 -7.00 -11.22
C ARG A 106 5.68 -6.12 -11.92
N LEU A 107 6.51 -5.44 -11.13
CA LEU A 107 7.67 -4.68 -11.60
C LEU A 107 8.94 -5.22 -10.91
N PRO A 108 9.47 -6.40 -11.31
CA PRO A 108 10.53 -7.08 -10.56
C PRO A 108 11.85 -6.32 -10.51
N HIS A 109 12.15 -5.53 -11.54
CA HIS A 109 13.36 -4.73 -11.66
C HIS A 109 13.50 -3.65 -10.57
N LEU A 110 12.41 -3.28 -9.90
CA LEU A 110 12.43 -2.32 -8.79
C LEU A 110 12.90 -2.96 -7.46
N TYR A 111 12.92 -4.28 -7.35
CA TYR A 111 13.08 -4.97 -6.06
C TYR A 111 14.10 -6.10 -6.09
N ASP A 112 14.99 -6.11 -7.09
CA ASP A 112 16.09 -7.06 -7.13
C ASP A 112 17.22 -6.64 -6.16
N THR A 113 18.18 -7.55 -5.99
CA THR A 113 19.33 -7.30 -5.10
C THR A 113 20.22 -6.18 -5.63
N HIS A 114 20.29 -5.99 -6.95
CA HIS A 114 21.07 -4.93 -7.55
C HIS A 114 20.51 -3.56 -7.19
N MET A 115 19.19 -3.39 -7.22
CA MET A 115 18.50 -2.18 -6.78
C MET A 115 18.76 -1.90 -5.30
N MET A 116 18.69 -2.93 -4.44
CA MET A 116 19.01 -2.76 -3.01
C MET A 116 20.47 -2.33 -2.80
N GLU A 117 21.41 -2.82 -3.61
CA GLU A 117 22.81 -2.41 -3.55
C GLU A 117 23.02 -0.95 -3.95
N GLN A 118 22.30 -0.47 -4.98
CA GLN A 118 22.38 0.94 -5.41
C GLN A 118 21.90 1.91 -4.33
N TYR A 119 20.80 1.60 -3.64
CA TYR A 119 20.29 2.48 -2.57
C TYR A 119 21.08 2.41 -1.28
N LYS A 120 21.86 1.34 -1.06
CA LYS A 120 22.64 1.17 0.17
C LYS A 120 23.70 2.25 0.25
N GLY A 121 23.51 3.17 1.18
CA GLY A 121 24.48 4.25 1.39
C GLY A 121 24.23 5.51 0.54
N ALA A 122 23.30 5.50 -0.41
CA ALA A 122 22.95 6.67 -1.22
C ALA A 122 22.32 7.79 -0.38
N GLY A 123 22.54 9.06 -0.76
CA GLY A 123 21.85 10.21 -0.18
C GLY A 123 20.37 10.24 -0.56
N PHE A 124 19.52 10.76 0.32
CA PHE A 124 18.10 10.95 -0.02
C PHE A 124 17.96 11.94 -1.19
N GLY A 125 17.27 11.53 -2.24
CA GLY A 125 17.11 12.33 -3.46
C GLY A 125 18.32 12.34 -4.41
N GLU A 126 19.39 11.61 -4.10
CA GLU A 126 20.52 11.39 -5.01
C GLU A 126 20.13 10.44 -6.15
N LEU A 127 19.36 9.40 -5.81
CA LEU A 127 18.75 8.46 -6.75
C LEU A 127 17.27 8.79 -6.94
N SER A 128 16.65 8.13 -7.93
CA SER A 128 15.21 8.22 -8.20
C SER A 128 14.36 7.89 -6.95
N PRO A 129 13.08 8.29 -6.93
CA PRO A 129 12.22 8.00 -5.79
C PRO A 129 12.04 6.51 -5.59
N HIS A 130 12.30 6.04 -4.38
CA HIS A 130 12.13 4.62 -4.06
C HIS A 130 11.85 4.39 -2.58
N VAL A 131 11.14 3.30 -2.29
CA VAL A 131 10.86 2.85 -0.92
C VAL A 131 12.15 2.50 -0.16
N PHE A 132 13.18 2.02 -0.86
CA PHE A 132 14.49 1.70 -0.28
C PHE A 132 15.23 2.95 0.20
N ALA A 133 15.13 4.09 -0.50
CA ALA A 133 15.70 5.33 -0.02
C ALA A 133 15.09 5.78 1.32
N VAL A 134 13.77 5.62 1.50
CA VAL A 134 13.10 5.93 2.78
C VAL A 134 13.60 5.01 3.90
N ALA A 135 13.73 3.71 3.63
CA ALA A 135 14.28 2.77 4.59
C ALA A 135 15.76 3.03 4.91
N ASP A 136 16.58 3.36 3.92
CA ASP A 136 18.01 3.65 4.08
C ASP A 136 18.22 4.88 4.98
N VAL A 137 17.45 5.95 4.75
CA VAL A 137 17.47 7.15 5.60
C VAL A 137 17.08 6.82 7.03
N ALA A 138 15.98 6.08 7.23
CA ALA A 138 15.53 5.71 8.56
C ALA A 138 16.54 4.83 9.31
N TYR A 139 17.16 3.87 8.60
CA TYR A 139 18.21 3.01 9.15
C TYR A 139 19.47 3.79 9.52
N LYS A 140 19.97 4.64 8.61
CA LYS A 140 21.13 5.50 8.88
C LYS A 140 20.89 6.46 10.04
N ALA A 141 19.73 7.10 10.09
CA ALA A 141 19.37 7.99 11.19
C ALA A 141 19.35 7.22 12.53
N MET A 142 18.80 6.00 12.54
CA MET A 142 18.80 5.15 13.74
C MET A 142 20.22 4.80 14.19
N MET A 143 21.10 4.42 13.26
CA MET A 143 22.50 4.06 13.56
C MET A 143 23.35 5.26 13.98
N ASN A 144 23.16 6.42 13.36
CA ASN A 144 23.94 7.62 13.62
C ASN A 144 23.51 8.34 14.90
N GLU A 145 22.20 8.40 15.17
CA GLU A 145 21.65 9.12 16.32
C GLU A 145 21.42 8.24 17.55
N GLY A 146 21.42 6.91 17.38
CA GLY A 146 21.11 5.97 18.46
C GLY A 146 19.66 6.05 18.93
N LYS A 147 18.73 6.48 18.07
CA LYS A 147 17.30 6.65 18.38
C LYS A 147 16.43 5.77 17.49
N SER A 148 15.32 5.29 18.04
CA SER A 148 14.33 4.53 17.28
C SER A 148 13.64 5.41 16.23
N ASN A 149 13.44 4.86 15.03
CA ASN A 149 12.69 5.50 13.95
C ASN A 149 11.40 4.75 13.65
N SER A 150 10.47 5.41 12.97
CA SER A 150 9.24 4.81 12.46
C SER A 150 8.97 5.25 11.03
N ILE A 151 8.42 4.33 10.23
CA ILE A 151 7.96 4.59 8.87
C ILE A 151 6.46 4.32 8.85
N LEU A 152 5.66 5.34 8.53
CA LEU A 152 4.20 5.23 8.44
C LEU A 152 3.79 4.98 6.99
N VAL A 153 3.19 3.82 6.72
CA VAL A 153 2.62 3.49 5.41
C VAL A 153 1.10 3.63 5.48
N SER A 154 0.56 4.69 4.89
CA SER A 154 -0.87 4.99 4.86
C SER A 154 -1.46 4.90 3.45
N GLY A 155 -2.79 4.81 3.36
CA GLY A 155 -3.52 4.71 2.10
C GLY A 155 -4.82 3.93 2.23
N GLU A 156 -5.69 4.04 1.23
CA GLU A 156 -6.96 3.33 1.19
C GLU A 156 -6.78 1.79 1.08
N SER A 157 -7.87 1.04 1.25
CA SER A 157 -7.85 -0.41 1.04
C SER A 157 -7.47 -0.72 -0.41
N GLY A 158 -6.53 -1.64 -0.63
CA GLY A 158 -6.01 -1.96 -1.97
C GLY A 158 -4.91 -1.02 -2.50
N ALA A 159 -4.55 0.04 -1.79
CA ALA A 159 -3.53 1.00 -2.24
C ALA A 159 -2.07 0.47 -2.26
N GLY A 160 -1.82 -0.77 -1.82
CA GLY A 160 -0.48 -1.38 -1.82
C GLY A 160 0.30 -1.29 -0.50
N LYS A 161 -0.32 -0.84 0.60
CA LYS A 161 0.33 -0.70 1.93
C LYS A 161 1.11 -1.94 2.38
N THR A 162 0.49 -3.11 2.29
CA THR A 162 1.10 -4.39 2.70
C THR A 162 2.33 -4.71 1.85
N GLU A 163 2.25 -4.55 0.52
CA GLU A 163 3.36 -4.83 -0.39
C GLU A 163 4.52 -3.84 -0.19
N THR A 164 4.23 -2.55 -0.05
CA THR A 164 5.25 -1.54 0.30
C THR A 164 5.94 -1.87 1.63
N THR A 165 5.18 -2.33 2.64
CA THR A 165 5.74 -2.75 3.93
C THR A 165 6.64 -3.97 3.79
N LYS A 166 6.28 -4.96 2.94
CA LYS A 166 7.14 -6.10 2.63
C LYS A 166 8.47 -5.66 2.01
N MET A 167 8.44 -4.70 1.07
CA MET A 167 9.66 -4.16 0.45
C MET A 167 10.54 -3.42 1.46
N LEU A 168 9.96 -2.62 2.37
CA LEU A 168 10.69 -1.99 3.47
C LEU A 168 11.41 -3.04 4.34
N MET A 169 10.70 -4.10 4.76
CA MET A 169 11.27 -5.15 5.60
C MET A 169 12.40 -5.90 4.89
N ARG A 170 12.23 -6.22 3.61
CA ARG A 170 13.25 -6.88 2.80
C ARG A 170 14.54 -6.07 2.70
N TYR A 171 14.40 -4.76 2.49
CA TYR A 171 15.56 -3.87 2.42
C TYR A 171 16.25 -3.70 3.78
N LEU A 172 15.48 -3.53 4.86
CA LEU A 172 16.02 -3.45 6.21
C LEU A 172 16.74 -4.74 6.62
N ALA A 173 16.25 -5.91 6.17
CA ALA A 173 16.92 -7.18 6.36
C ALA A 173 18.22 -7.32 5.58
N TYR A 174 18.24 -6.81 4.34
CA TYR A 174 19.46 -6.69 3.54
C TYR A 174 20.52 -5.83 4.24
N LEU A 175 20.13 -4.66 4.77
CA LEU A 175 21.04 -3.79 5.55
C LEU A 175 21.52 -4.44 6.85
N GLY A 176 20.64 -5.17 7.52
CA GLY A 176 20.89 -5.86 8.78
C GLY A 176 21.84 -7.07 8.72
N GLY A 177 22.43 -7.36 7.56
CA GLY A 177 23.55 -8.29 7.43
C GLY A 177 23.20 -9.77 7.55
N ARG A 178 21.98 -10.18 7.16
CA ARG A 178 21.58 -11.61 7.07
C ARG A 178 21.45 -12.13 5.63
N SER A 179 22.21 -11.57 4.70
CA SER A 179 22.37 -12.14 3.35
C SER A 179 23.26 -13.39 3.42
N GLY A 180 22.65 -14.57 3.59
CA GLY A 180 23.31 -15.86 3.29
C GLY A 180 23.56 -16.83 4.45
N VAL A 181 22.85 -16.76 5.57
CA VAL A 181 22.91 -17.82 6.59
C VAL A 181 21.86 -18.88 6.26
N GLU A 182 22.28 -20.15 6.14
CA GLU A 182 21.40 -21.32 6.09
C GLU A 182 20.59 -21.41 7.39
N GLY A 183 19.42 -20.79 7.39
CA GLY A 183 18.51 -20.71 8.53
C GLY A 183 17.42 -19.66 8.28
N ARG A 184 16.26 -19.81 8.93
CA ARG A 184 15.14 -18.87 8.76
C ARG A 184 15.55 -17.46 9.22
N THR A 185 15.43 -16.45 8.36
CA THR A 185 15.74 -15.06 8.74
C THR A 185 14.60 -14.49 9.59
N VAL A 186 14.90 -13.49 10.44
CA VAL A 186 13.87 -12.77 11.21
C VAL A 186 12.85 -12.12 10.27
N GLU A 187 13.31 -11.61 9.13
CA GLU A 187 12.45 -11.11 8.04
C GLU A 187 11.48 -12.19 7.58
N GLN A 188 11.98 -13.39 7.28
CA GLN A 188 11.14 -14.50 6.84
C GLN A 188 10.11 -14.84 7.94
N GLN A 189 10.50 -14.91 9.21
CA GLN A 189 9.53 -15.15 10.30
C GLN A 189 8.44 -14.07 10.39
N VAL A 190 8.80 -12.79 10.21
CA VAL A 190 7.82 -11.69 10.19
C VAL A 190 6.92 -11.76 8.96
N LEU A 191 7.46 -12.10 7.79
CA LEU A 191 6.70 -12.25 6.55
C LEU A 191 5.76 -13.46 6.59
N GLU A 192 6.24 -14.58 7.13
CA GLU A 192 5.50 -15.84 7.31
C GLU A 192 4.45 -15.73 8.43
N SER A 193 4.49 -14.70 9.27
CA SER A 193 3.39 -14.39 10.19
C SER A 193 2.17 -13.78 9.47
N ASN A 194 2.33 -13.26 8.24
CA ASN A 194 1.23 -12.59 7.55
C ASN A 194 0.05 -13.53 7.27
N PRO A 195 0.21 -14.75 6.74
CA PRO A 195 -0.94 -15.64 6.53
C PRO A 195 -1.77 -15.84 7.80
N VAL A 196 -1.12 -15.97 8.96
CA VAL A 196 -1.83 -16.08 10.26
C VAL A 196 -2.61 -14.79 10.55
N LEU A 197 -1.97 -13.62 10.44
CA LEU A 197 -2.62 -12.35 10.73
C LEU A 197 -3.74 -12.01 9.71
N GLU A 198 -3.57 -12.39 8.46
CA GLU A 198 -4.56 -12.20 7.40
C GLU A 198 -5.75 -13.14 7.60
N ALA A 199 -5.52 -14.41 7.93
CA ALA A 199 -6.60 -15.35 8.23
C ALA A 199 -7.52 -14.83 9.36
N PHE A 200 -6.95 -14.28 10.44
CA PHE A 200 -7.72 -13.85 11.62
C PHE A 200 -8.13 -12.37 11.60
N GLY A 201 -7.48 -11.55 10.78
CA GLY A 201 -7.62 -10.09 10.81
C GLY A 201 -8.10 -9.48 9.50
N ASN A 202 -8.17 -10.25 8.41
CA ASN A 202 -8.72 -9.77 7.14
C ASN A 202 -10.09 -10.39 6.84
N ALA A 203 -10.86 -9.65 6.04
CA ALA A 203 -12.16 -10.08 5.57
C ALA A 203 -12.46 -9.47 4.19
N LYS A 204 -13.43 -10.08 3.49
CA LYS A 204 -14.03 -9.47 2.30
C LYS A 204 -14.88 -8.28 2.69
N THR A 205 -14.64 -7.15 2.02
CA THR A 205 -15.47 -5.94 2.07
C THR A 205 -15.99 -5.60 0.67
N VAL A 206 -16.86 -4.59 0.56
CA VAL A 206 -17.32 -4.10 -0.75
C VAL A 206 -16.18 -3.64 -1.67
N ARG A 207 -15.08 -3.12 -1.10
CA ARG A 207 -13.96 -2.53 -1.86
C ARG A 207 -12.78 -3.48 -2.10
N ASN A 208 -12.62 -4.50 -1.26
CA ASN A 208 -11.45 -5.37 -1.28
C ASN A 208 -11.78 -6.74 -0.69
N ASN A 209 -11.40 -7.81 -1.40
CA ASN A 209 -11.63 -9.20 -0.99
C ASN A 209 -10.75 -9.66 0.19
N ASN A 210 -9.60 -9.00 0.43
CA ASN A 210 -8.67 -9.30 1.51
C ASN A 210 -8.35 -8.02 2.31
N SER A 211 -9.38 -7.34 2.84
CA SER A 211 -9.21 -6.08 3.56
C SER A 211 -8.78 -6.33 5.00
N SER A 212 -7.63 -5.78 5.41
CA SER A 212 -7.26 -5.75 6.82
C SER A 212 -8.24 -4.94 7.65
N ARG A 213 -8.73 -5.54 8.74
CA ARG A 213 -9.67 -4.94 9.70
C ARG A 213 -9.01 -4.66 11.04
N PHE A 214 -7.69 -4.50 11.02
CA PHE A 214 -6.84 -4.12 12.15
C PHE A 214 -5.65 -3.31 11.62
N GLY A 215 -5.06 -2.48 12.50
CA GLY A 215 -3.76 -1.85 12.27
C GLY A 215 -2.62 -2.78 12.69
N LYS A 216 -1.54 -2.80 11.92
CA LYS A 216 -0.34 -3.59 12.20
C LYS A 216 0.86 -2.65 12.41
N PHE A 217 1.55 -2.79 13.53
CA PHE A 217 2.83 -2.18 13.79
C PHE A 217 3.89 -3.28 13.83
N VAL A 218 4.90 -3.16 12.98
CA VAL A 218 6.04 -4.08 12.94
C VAL A 218 7.26 -3.35 13.46
N GLU A 219 7.83 -3.88 14.53
CA GLU A 219 9.07 -3.42 15.13
C GLU A 219 10.20 -4.34 14.64
N ILE A 220 11.20 -3.79 13.96
CA ILE A 220 12.43 -4.51 13.60
C ILE A 220 13.54 -3.99 14.52
N GLN A 221 14.20 -4.89 15.23
CA GLN A 221 15.18 -4.56 16.25
C GLN A 221 16.58 -4.81 15.70
N PHE A 222 17.47 -3.84 15.94
CA PHE A 222 18.86 -3.91 15.53
C PHE A 222 19.78 -3.85 16.75
N ASP A 223 20.88 -4.59 16.69
CA ASP A 223 21.95 -4.49 17.68
C ASP A 223 22.82 -3.24 17.46
N LYS A 224 23.75 -2.99 18.37
CA LYS A 224 24.70 -1.87 18.28
C LYS A 224 25.60 -1.87 17.03
N ASN A 225 25.69 -3.00 16.32
CA ASN A 225 26.46 -3.14 15.09
C ASN A 225 25.56 -3.01 13.85
N GLY A 226 24.27 -2.69 14.03
CA GLY A 226 23.31 -2.54 12.95
C GLY A 226 22.78 -3.87 12.40
N ARG A 227 22.99 -4.99 13.09
CA ARG A 227 22.47 -6.30 12.68
C ARG A 227 21.09 -6.55 13.27
N ILE A 228 20.22 -7.24 12.53
CA ILE A 228 18.91 -7.59 13.08
C ILE A 228 19.08 -8.53 14.28
N SER A 229 18.56 -8.12 15.43
CA SER A 229 18.56 -8.86 16.68
C SER A 229 17.19 -9.48 17.01
N GLY A 230 16.11 -8.93 16.46
CA GLY A 230 14.75 -9.42 16.71
C GLY A 230 13.68 -8.66 15.93
N ALA A 231 12.44 -9.08 16.10
CA ALA A 231 11.28 -8.37 15.58
C ALA A 231 10.07 -8.62 16.48
N ALA A 232 9.13 -7.67 16.50
CA ALA A 232 7.86 -7.80 17.18
C ALA A 232 6.72 -7.27 16.31
N VAL A 233 5.55 -7.89 16.40
CA VAL A 233 4.34 -7.42 15.74
C VAL A 233 3.32 -7.06 16.79
N ARG A 234 2.80 -5.84 16.72
CA ARG A 234 1.70 -5.36 17.57
C ARG A 234 0.50 -5.05 16.69
N THR A 235 -0.66 -5.53 17.09
CA THR A 235 -1.92 -5.28 16.39
C THR A 235 -2.77 -4.28 17.18
N TYR A 236 -3.51 -3.44 16.46
CA TYR A 236 -4.34 -2.39 17.05
C TYR A 236 -5.69 -2.35 16.37
N LEU A 237 -6.72 -1.93 17.10
CA LEU A 237 -8.04 -1.59 16.55
C LEU A 237 -8.67 -2.68 15.67
N LEU A 238 -8.58 -3.95 16.10
CA LEU A 238 -9.32 -5.03 15.45
C LEU A 238 -10.83 -4.73 15.48
N GLU A 239 -11.49 -4.80 14.32
CA GLU A 239 -12.94 -4.60 14.18
C GLU A 239 -13.71 -5.77 14.81
N ARG A 240 -13.86 -5.75 16.13
CA ARG A 240 -14.53 -6.81 16.90
C ARG A 240 -16.00 -7.00 16.52
N SER A 241 -16.68 -5.92 16.13
CA SER A 241 -18.10 -5.95 15.73
C SER A 241 -18.37 -6.90 14.56
N ARG A 242 -17.40 -7.06 13.64
CA ARG A 242 -17.52 -7.92 12.46
C ARG A 242 -17.80 -9.38 12.80
N VAL A 243 -17.30 -9.86 13.94
CA VAL A 243 -17.49 -11.26 14.36
C VAL A 243 -18.98 -11.57 14.51
N CYS A 244 -19.75 -10.65 15.10
CA CYS A 244 -21.16 -10.86 15.42
C CYS A 244 -22.12 -10.31 14.35
N GLN A 245 -21.68 -9.31 13.58
CA GLN A 245 -22.51 -8.58 12.61
C GLN A 245 -21.76 -8.35 11.30
N ILE A 246 -22.35 -8.80 10.20
CA ILE A 246 -21.79 -8.67 8.85
C ILE A 246 -22.83 -7.99 7.95
N SER A 247 -22.37 -7.06 7.11
CA SER A 247 -23.21 -6.45 6.08
C SER A 247 -23.13 -7.24 4.78
N ASN A 248 -24.25 -7.40 4.07
CA ASN A 248 -24.23 -7.98 2.73
C ASN A 248 -23.69 -6.97 1.71
N PRO A 249 -22.77 -7.31 0.77
CA PRO A 249 -22.22 -8.64 0.43
C PRO A 249 -20.80 -8.92 0.98
N GLU A 250 -20.52 -8.58 2.24
CA GLU A 250 -19.23 -8.80 2.91
C GLU A 250 -19.14 -10.20 3.57
N ARG A 251 -17.93 -10.61 3.96
CA ARG A 251 -17.69 -11.82 4.78
C ARG A 251 -17.31 -11.45 6.22
N ASN A 252 -17.41 -12.45 7.11
CA ASN A 252 -16.65 -12.45 8.36
C ASN A 252 -15.14 -12.60 8.09
N TYR A 253 -14.33 -12.67 9.15
CA TYR A 253 -12.91 -12.99 9.05
C TYR A 253 -12.67 -14.31 8.31
N HIS A 254 -11.60 -14.38 7.53
CA HIS A 254 -11.32 -15.54 6.68
C HIS A 254 -11.25 -16.84 7.48
N CYS A 255 -10.63 -16.82 8.67
CA CYS A 255 -10.41 -17.99 9.51
C CYS A 255 -11.66 -18.86 9.71
N PHE A 256 -12.84 -18.25 9.87
CA PHE A 256 -14.08 -19.02 10.05
C PHE A 256 -14.45 -19.86 8.83
N TYR A 257 -14.22 -19.33 7.63
CA TYR A 257 -14.49 -20.05 6.38
C TYR A 257 -13.38 -21.05 6.08
N LEU A 258 -12.13 -20.73 6.41
CA LEU A 258 -11.00 -21.68 6.35
C LEU A 258 -11.31 -22.91 7.22
N LEU A 259 -11.83 -22.71 8.43
CA LEU A 259 -12.24 -23.79 9.33
C LEU A 259 -13.39 -24.62 8.76
N CYS A 260 -14.38 -23.99 8.12
CA CYS A 260 -15.44 -24.72 7.41
C CYS A 260 -14.91 -25.53 6.21
N ALA A 261 -13.78 -25.11 5.63
CA ALA A 261 -13.10 -25.75 4.51
C ALA A 261 -11.96 -26.70 4.91
N ALA A 262 -11.72 -26.90 6.22
CA ALA A 262 -10.67 -27.77 6.73
C ALA A 262 -10.83 -29.23 6.26
N PRO A 263 -9.78 -30.08 6.36
CA PRO A 263 -9.87 -31.49 6.00
C PRO A 263 -11.04 -32.22 6.68
N PRO A 264 -11.67 -33.22 6.03
CA PRO A 264 -12.84 -33.91 6.58
C PRO A 264 -12.64 -34.45 8.00
N GLU A 265 -11.47 -35.01 8.28
CA GLU A 265 -11.11 -35.54 9.60
C GLU A 265 -11.17 -34.46 10.70
N VAL A 266 -10.68 -33.25 10.40
CA VAL A 266 -10.72 -32.10 11.32
C VAL A 266 -12.16 -31.63 11.50
N ARG A 267 -12.92 -31.53 10.41
CA ARG A 267 -14.31 -31.09 10.45
C ARG A 267 -15.20 -32.05 11.23
N GLU A 268 -15.02 -33.36 11.08
CA GLU A 268 -15.75 -34.37 11.86
C GLU A 268 -15.37 -34.30 13.34
N LYS A 269 -14.07 -34.23 13.64
CA LYS A 269 -13.56 -34.14 15.03
C LYS A 269 -14.11 -32.94 15.79
N PHE A 270 -14.17 -31.77 15.14
CA PHE A 270 -14.60 -30.52 15.77
C PHE A 270 -16.03 -30.11 15.40
N LYS A 271 -16.80 -31.00 14.75
CA LYS A 271 -18.21 -30.79 14.36
C LYS A 271 -18.42 -29.52 13.51
N LEU A 272 -17.50 -29.26 12.59
CA LEU A 272 -17.57 -28.13 11.66
C LEU A 272 -18.43 -28.49 10.45
N GLY A 273 -19.16 -27.50 9.94
CA GLY A 273 -20.18 -27.68 8.91
C GLY A 273 -20.04 -26.71 7.74
N ASP A 274 -21.10 -26.62 6.94
CA ASP A 274 -21.21 -25.58 5.91
C ASP A 274 -21.32 -24.20 6.58
N PRO A 275 -20.64 -23.16 6.09
CA PRO A 275 -20.75 -21.79 6.60
C PRO A 275 -22.21 -21.32 6.80
N LYS A 276 -23.15 -21.76 5.95
CA LYS A 276 -24.57 -21.39 6.03
C LYS A 276 -25.26 -21.89 7.30
N SER A 277 -24.74 -22.93 7.94
CA SER A 277 -25.28 -23.46 9.19
C SER A 277 -24.93 -22.61 10.42
N PHE A 278 -23.96 -21.70 10.30
CA PHE A 278 -23.50 -20.88 11.42
C PHE A 278 -24.11 -19.47 11.35
N HIS A 279 -24.77 -19.05 12.43
CA HIS A 279 -25.41 -17.73 12.53
C HIS A 279 -24.45 -16.57 12.27
N TYR A 280 -23.17 -16.69 12.65
CA TYR A 280 -22.16 -15.65 12.41
C TYR A 280 -21.58 -15.64 11.00
N LEU A 281 -21.94 -16.61 10.14
CA LEU A 281 -21.44 -16.68 8.76
C LEU A 281 -22.57 -16.57 7.73
N ASN A 282 -23.84 -16.75 8.14
CA ASN A 282 -25.00 -16.77 7.24
C ASN A 282 -25.80 -15.45 7.14
N GLN A 283 -25.28 -14.37 7.72
CA GLN A 283 -25.88 -13.02 7.64
C GLN A 283 -25.65 -12.33 6.28
N SER A 284 -24.72 -12.86 5.47
CA SER A 284 -24.47 -12.41 4.09
C SER A 284 -24.72 -13.56 3.10
N SER A 285 -24.98 -13.22 1.84
CA SER A 285 -25.01 -14.18 0.73
C SER A 285 -23.61 -14.55 0.22
N CYS A 286 -22.53 -13.94 0.72
CA CYS A 286 -21.18 -14.21 0.28
C CYS A 286 -20.48 -15.27 1.14
N TYR A 287 -20.20 -16.43 0.55
CA TYR A 287 -19.52 -17.55 1.21
C TYR A 287 -18.18 -17.91 0.56
N ALA A 288 -18.04 -17.67 -0.75
CA ALA A 288 -16.81 -17.92 -1.51
C ALA A 288 -16.24 -16.60 -2.06
N LEU A 289 -14.95 -16.63 -2.39
CA LEU A 289 -14.23 -15.53 -3.04
C LEU A 289 -13.72 -16.00 -4.40
N ASP A 290 -13.83 -15.13 -5.40
CA ASP A 290 -13.35 -15.44 -6.74
C ASP A 290 -11.82 -15.62 -6.72
N GLY A 291 -11.36 -16.77 -7.19
CA GLY A 291 -9.94 -17.10 -7.28
C GLY A 291 -9.25 -17.48 -5.96
N VAL A 292 -9.99 -17.69 -4.88
CA VAL A 292 -9.45 -18.14 -3.59
C VAL A 292 -10.02 -19.51 -3.22
N ASP A 293 -9.13 -20.43 -2.86
CA ASP A 293 -9.49 -21.74 -2.33
C ASP A 293 -9.31 -21.75 -0.80
N ASP A 294 -10.42 -21.60 -0.06
CA ASP A 294 -10.41 -21.56 1.41
C ASP A 294 -9.78 -22.83 2.03
N ALA A 295 -9.78 -23.99 1.35
CA ALA A 295 -9.12 -25.21 1.86
C ALA A 295 -7.60 -25.15 1.71
N GLN A 296 -7.10 -24.59 0.61
CA GLN A 296 -5.66 -24.36 0.42
C GLN A 296 -5.13 -23.29 1.38
N GLU A 297 -5.90 -22.21 1.56
CA GLU A 297 -5.57 -21.14 2.51
C GLU A 297 -5.58 -21.62 3.97
N TYR A 298 -6.47 -22.56 4.32
CA TYR A 298 -6.42 -23.25 5.62
C TYR A 298 -5.05 -23.94 5.82
N LEU A 299 -4.62 -24.76 4.86
CA LEU A 299 -3.33 -25.44 4.94
C LEU A 299 -2.14 -24.47 4.96
N ALA A 300 -2.22 -23.36 4.22
CA ALA A 300 -1.22 -22.31 4.25
C ALA A 300 -1.14 -21.64 5.63
N THR A 301 -2.29 -21.39 6.26
CA THR A 301 -2.39 -20.82 7.60
C THR A 301 -1.77 -21.74 8.65
N ILE A 302 -2.08 -23.05 8.61
CA ILE A 302 -1.47 -24.04 9.52
C ILE A 302 0.05 -24.09 9.35
N ARG A 303 0.55 -24.17 8.11
CA ARG A 303 2.01 -24.12 7.85
C ARG A 303 2.65 -22.83 8.37
N ALA A 304 1.97 -21.70 8.24
CA ALA A 304 2.45 -20.43 8.76
C ALA A 304 2.51 -20.43 10.30
N MET A 305 1.52 -21.02 10.98
CA MET A 305 1.55 -21.22 12.43
C MET A 305 2.75 -22.08 12.86
N ASP A 306 3.04 -23.17 12.16
CA ASP A 306 4.22 -24.01 12.39
C ASP A 306 5.53 -23.24 12.20
N ILE A 307 5.61 -22.40 11.16
CA ILE A 307 6.80 -21.61 10.86
C ILE A 307 7.07 -20.57 11.95
N VAL A 308 6.02 -19.94 12.46
CA VAL A 308 6.07 -18.96 13.56
C VAL A 308 6.38 -19.64 14.90
N GLY A 309 6.16 -20.96 15.01
CA GLY A 309 6.47 -21.76 16.20
C GLY A 309 5.30 -21.94 17.15
N ILE A 310 4.06 -21.84 16.67
CA ILE A 310 2.85 -22.16 17.42
C ILE A 310 2.69 -23.68 17.43
N SER A 311 2.73 -24.29 18.60
CA SER A 311 2.64 -25.75 18.76
C SER A 311 1.27 -26.29 18.32
N GLU A 312 1.20 -27.57 17.95
CA GLU A 312 -0.09 -28.20 17.57
C GLU A 312 -1.16 -28.07 18.66
N GLU A 313 -0.78 -28.17 19.94
CA GLU A 313 -1.69 -27.97 21.07
C GLU A 313 -2.24 -26.54 21.12
N GLU A 314 -1.38 -25.54 20.92
CA GLU A 314 -1.79 -24.13 20.83
C GLU A 314 -2.65 -23.87 19.60
N GLN A 315 -2.35 -24.48 18.45
CA GLN A 315 -3.16 -24.36 17.24
C GLN A 315 -4.57 -24.92 17.46
N VAL A 316 -4.67 -26.10 18.08
CA VAL A 316 -5.97 -26.70 18.40
C VAL A 316 -6.75 -25.82 19.37
N SER A 317 -6.09 -25.28 20.40
CA SER A 317 -6.73 -24.36 21.34
C SER A 317 -7.21 -23.08 20.65
N LEU A 318 -6.36 -22.43 19.85
CA LEU A 318 -6.67 -21.19 19.14
C LEU A 318 -7.81 -21.33 18.11
N LEU A 319 -7.87 -22.47 17.41
CA LEU A 319 -8.81 -22.66 16.30
C LEU A 319 -10.15 -23.24 16.73
N PHE A 320 -10.19 -24.01 17.83
CA PHE A 320 -11.34 -24.84 18.17
C PHE A 320 -11.82 -24.76 19.62
N GLN A 321 -11.14 -24.03 20.52
CA GLN A 321 -11.53 -23.85 21.92
C GLN A 321 -11.83 -22.38 22.25
#